data_AF-A0A3E2J3D0-F1
#
_entry.id   AF-A0A3E2J3D0-F1
#
_cell.length_a   1.000
_cell.length_b   1.000
_cell.length_c   1.000
_cell.angle_alpha   90.00
_cell.angle_beta   90.00
_cell.angle_gamma   90.00
#
_symmetry.space_group_name_H-M   'P 1'
#
loop_
_entity.id
_entity.type
_entity.pdbx_description
1 polymer ?
#
loop_
_entity_poly.entity_id
_entity_poly.type
_entity_poly.pdbx_seq_one_letter_code
_entity_poly.pdbx_strand_id
1 'polypeptide(L)'
;MTVKLKEVKKLSFPGPSLEDWKEAAESSLKGKSIEKLTTNTYEGIALQPLYTEKSLSEDTRGELPGFYPYTRGIHITGYYQNPWLICQPVFAASEAETNIKMHDALSRGQNAICFPANILDGSLEHLFERLPLEEVPLFIDLEGNGQTTLPLLINYFEKHRLSINGVLAEDPIAEWAVSGKLPAHTDGYFHDWFAGIREMGEKLPHIKSIFIKTSVYHNGGAHALQELAFGFAEAVHYLNEGQKHGLSLEELTSKIVFSFAIDSNYFMNIAKLRAGRRLWALLAEAYDVPPDYFKMNIHAETSKVTETLYDKHVNILRTANQAFAAAVGGVQYMQVHPFDQIQEAENAFSERLARNTQLVLKEESQITNVADPAGGSFYVEKLTDQLAEAVWAKFLEIQNQGGIIESLNKGIIQSEISKSYKQRQDNAASRKESIIGTNVYPNAAEKVKKPKVDMAHSNEKTSFIEITPIPIRRISEEFENIRLRAEAHGAQAKSLKLGLINLGELKANKPRADFIKGIAAAGGIATVDSKGCSTNEDVLAFIKDTDLKSYCLCGSDADYLETAVSFVQAVKESYPDKNMYLAGKQDRDLETALSQAGVNEYVHVRTNAVEILTQWLTEMGVE
;
A
#
# COMPACT_ATOMS: atom_id res chain seq x y z
N MET A 1 -23.07 6.72 -54.18
CA MET A 1 -21.88 5.85 -54.30
C MET A 1 -21.90 4.85 -53.16
N THR A 2 -22.16 3.58 -53.45
CA THR A 2 -22.18 2.50 -52.47
C THR A 2 -20.73 2.05 -52.25
N VAL A 3 -20.07 2.57 -51.22
CA VAL A 3 -18.72 2.10 -50.85
C VAL A 3 -18.84 0.63 -50.46
N LYS A 4 -18.22 -0.26 -51.23
CA LYS A 4 -18.21 -1.69 -50.91
C LYS A 4 -17.37 -1.87 -49.64
N LEU A 5 -17.92 -2.53 -48.61
CA LEU A 5 -17.22 -2.77 -47.32
C LEU A 5 -15.79 -3.35 -47.46
N LYS A 6 -15.51 -4.06 -48.55
CA LYS A 6 -14.17 -4.60 -48.87
C LYS A 6 -13.13 -3.52 -49.21
N GLU A 7 -13.55 -2.34 -49.64
CA GLU A 7 -12.67 -1.20 -49.96
C GLU A 7 -12.32 -0.39 -48.72
N VAL A 8 -13.18 -0.39 -47.69
CA VAL A 8 -12.91 0.29 -46.40
C VAL A 8 -11.69 -0.32 -45.70
N LYS A 9 -11.50 -1.64 -45.79
CA LYS A 9 -10.31 -2.34 -45.24
C LYS A 9 -8.99 -1.96 -45.93
N LYS A 10 -9.03 -1.29 -47.09
CA LYS A 10 -7.85 -0.85 -47.84
C LYS A 10 -7.55 0.65 -47.68
N LEU A 11 -8.42 1.40 -46.99
CA LEU A 11 -8.14 2.78 -46.62
C LEU A 11 -7.16 2.78 -45.45
N SER A 12 -5.88 3.02 -45.73
CA SER A 12 -4.87 3.31 -44.70
C SER A 12 -4.67 4.81 -44.62
N PHE A 13 -4.87 5.40 -43.44
CA PHE A 13 -4.35 6.72 -43.14
C PHE A 13 -2.84 6.59 -42.88
N PRO A 14 -2.00 7.56 -43.28
CA PRO A 14 -0.63 7.61 -42.79
C PRO A 14 -0.68 7.62 -41.26
N GLY A 15 0.07 6.71 -40.63
CA GLY A 15 0.13 6.63 -39.18
C GLY A 15 0.69 7.94 -38.62
N PRO A 16 0.04 8.58 -37.63
CA PRO A 16 0.56 9.79 -37.03
C PRO A 16 1.94 9.51 -36.43
N SER A 17 2.87 10.43 -36.65
CA SER A 17 4.20 10.38 -36.05
C SER A 17 4.16 10.80 -34.58
N LEU A 18 5.26 10.56 -33.86
CA LEU A 18 5.42 11.05 -32.49
C LEU A 18 5.40 12.60 -32.43
N GLU A 19 5.86 13.26 -33.49
CA GLU A 19 5.84 14.72 -33.58
C GLU A 19 4.42 15.23 -33.76
N ASP A 20 3.62 14.60 -34.64
CA ASP A 20 2.20 14.95 -34.81
C ASP A 20 1.43 14.81 -33.48
N TRP A 21 1.74 13.77 -32.70
CA TRP A 21 1.16 13.60 -31.37
C TRP A 21 1.59 14.71 -30.41
N LYS A 22 2.88 15.07 -30.40
CA LYS A 22 3.43 16.11 -29.53
C LYS A 22 2.78 17.46 -29.81
N GLU A 23 2.68 17.86 -31.07
CA GLU A 23 2.02 19.11 -31.47
C GLU A 23 0.55 19.14 -31.01
N ALA A 24 -0.18 18.04 -31.18
CA ALA A 24 -1.57 17.92 -30.74
C ALA A 24 -1.71 17.99 -29.21
N ALA A 25 -0.79 17.34 -28.48
CA ALA A 25 -0.76 17.37 -27.02
C ALA A 25 -0.46 18.78 -26.48
N GLU A 26 0.57 19.46 -27.00
CA GLU A 26 0.92 20.83 -26.59
C GLU A 26 -0.20 21.83 -26.90
N SER A 27 -0.86 21.67 -28.05
CA SER A 27 -2.06 22.44 -28.40
C SER A 27 -3.17 22.26 -27.36
N SER A 28 -3.44 21.02 -26.94
CA SER A 28 -4.43 20.69 -25.90
C SER A 28 -4.04 21.26 -24.52
N LEU A 29 -2.74 21.43 -24.26
CA LEU A 29 -2.20 22.04 -23.05
C LEU A 29 -2.13 23.58 -23.11
N LYS A 30 -2.75 24.21 -24.11
CA LYS A 30 -2.71 25.66 -24.34
C LYS A 30 -1.27 26.18 -24.50
N GLY A 31 -0.42 25.43 -25.22
CA GLY A 31 0.97 25.78 -25.51
C GLY A 31 1.96 25.45 -24.39
N LYS A 32 1.57 24.73 -23.33
CA LYS A 32 2.51 24.23 -22.34
C LYS A 32 3.19 22.95 -22.86
N SER A 33 4.50 22.83 -22.62
CA SER A 33 5.30 21.64 -22.97
C SER A 33 4.73 20.35 -22.37
N ILE A 34 4.80 19.26 -23.15
CA ILE A 34 4.45 17.89 -22.70
C ILE A 34 5.30 17.39 -21.53
N GLU A 35 6.48 17.97 -21.29
CA GLU A 35 7.34 17.62 -20.16
C GLU A 35 6.64 17.83 -18.80
N LYS A 36 5.62 18.69 -18.75
CA LYS A 36 4.79 18.90 -17.55
C LYS A 36 3.84 17.73 -17.25
N LEU A 37 3.67 16.81 -18.18
CA LEU A 37 2.87 15.60 -17.99
C LEU A 37 3.69 14.43 -17.41
N THR A 38 5.02 14.59 -17.33
CA THR A 38 5.89 13.60 -16.70
C THR A 38 5.55 13.49 -15.22
N THR A 39 5.33 12.26 -14.77
CA THR A 39 5.00 11.96 -13.37
C THR A 39 6.18 11.23 -12.73
N ASN A 40 6.78 11.83 -11.71
CA ASN A 40 7.85 11.20 -10.94
C ASN A 40 7.25 10.28 -9.86
N THR A 41 7.68 9.03 -9.82
CA THR A 41 7.29 8.08 -8.78
C THR A 41 8.20 8.17 -7.56
N TYR A 42 7.81 7.52 -6.47
CA TYR A 42 8.64 7.43 -5.25
C TYR A 42 9.92 6.64 -5.48
N GLU A 43 9.91 5.68 -6.41
CA GLU A 43 11.06 4.89 -6.85
C GLU A 43 12.08 5.71 -7.66
N GLY A 44 11.80 6.99 -7.94
CA GLY A 44 12.66 7.84 -8.76
C GLY A 44 12.51 7.60 -10.27
N ILE A 45 11.43 6.95 -10.70
CA ILE A 45 11.15 6.68 -12.11
C ILE A 45 10.29 7.82 -12.69
N ALA A 46 10.71 8.38 -13.82
CA ALA A 46 10.00 9.44 -14.53
C ALA A 46 9.05 8.85 -15.58
N LEU A 47 7.77 8.72 -15.23
CA LEU A 47 6.75 8.17 -16.12
C LEU A 47 6.41 9.14 -17.23
N GLN A 48 6.60 8.70 -18.47
CA GLN A 48 6.25 9.46 -19.66
C GLN A 48 4.74 9.37 -19.95
N PRO A 49 4.13 10.42 -20.53
CA PRO A 49 2.72 10.42 -20.91
C PRO A 49 2.39 9.44 -22.06
N LEU A 50 3.39 8.99 -22.82
CA LEU A 50 3.24 8.05 -23.91
C LEU A 50 4.49 7.16 -24.04
N TYR A 51 4.26 5.84 -24.16
CA TYR A 51 5.30 4.86 -24.46
C TYR A 51 5.04 4.24 -25.83
N THR A 52 6.11 3.96 -26.57
CA THR A 52 6.05 3.41 -27.93
C THR A 52 7.04 2.26 -28.07
N GLU A 53 7.07 1.60 -29.23
CA GLU A 53 8.08 0.57 -29.51
C GLU A 53 9.52 1.06 -29.31
N LYS A 54 9.79 2.34 -29.61
CA LYS A 54 11.12 2.96 -29.40
C LYS A 54 11.52 3.07 -27.92
N SER A 55 10.56 2.90 -27.00
CA SER A 55 10.81 2.92 -25.57
C SER A 55 11.37 1.59 -25.05
N LEU A 56 11.17 0.49 -25.79
CA LEU A 56 11.59 -0.86 -25.40
C LEU A 56 13.09 -1.09 -25.61
N SER A 57 13.68 -1.90 -24.74
CA SER A 57 15.01 -2.51 -24.95
C SER A 57 14.93 -3.60 -26.03
N GLU A 58 16.05 -3.89 -26.71
CA GLU A 58 16.11 -5.03 -27.65
C GLU A 58 16.05 -6.38 -26.91
N ASP A 59 16.62 -6.44 -25.70
CA ASP A 59 16.81 -7.67 -24.92
C ASP A 59 15.51 -8.29 -24.39
N THR A 60 14.43 -7.51 -24.26
CA THR A 60 13.13 -8.00 -23.74
C THR A 60 12.22 -8.60 -24.82
N ARG A 61 12.64 -8.53 -26.10
CA ARG A 61 11.84 -9.02 -27.22
C ARG A 61 11.88 -10.54 -27.29
N GLY A 62 10.77 -11.19 -26.99
CA GLY A 62 10.56 -12.62 -27.24
C GLY A 62 10.60 -13.52 -26.00
N GLU A 63 10.66 -12.95 -24.79
CA GLU A 63 10.47 -13.72 -23.55
C GLU A 63 9.11 -14.45 -23.54
N LEU A 64 9.13 -15.70 -23.06
CA LEU A 64 7.94 -16.55 -22.98
C LEU A 64 7.67 -16.97 -21.52
N PRO A 65 6.40 -17.11 -21.12
CA PRO A 65 6.05 -17.64 -19.81
C PRO A 65 6.59 -19.06 -19.62
N GLY A 66 7.07 -19.37 -18.42
CA GLY A 66 7.66 -20.67 -18.08
C GLY A 66 9.09 -20.90 -18.58
N PHE A 67 9.72 -19.90 -19.20
CA PHE A 67 11.10 -19.93 -19.64
C PHE A 67 11.92 -18.82 -18.99
N TYR A 68 13.21 -19.06 -18.81
CA TYR A 68 14.17 -18.07 -18.35
C TYR A 68 14.08 -16.77 -19.17
N PRO A 69 14.05 -15.57 -18.55
CA PRO A 69 14.26 -15.26 -17.13
C PRO A 69 12.96 -15.19 -16.29
N TYR A 70 11.88 -15.86 -16.71
CA TYR A 70 10.62 -15.99 -15.97
C TYR A 70 9.87 -14.67 -15.68
N THR A 71 10.23 -13.56 -16.31
CA THR A 71 9.52 -12.27 -16.19
C THR A 71 8.01 -12.45 -16.36
N ARG A 72 7.62 -13.21 -17.40
CA ARG A 72 6.23 -13.50 -17.79
C ARG A 72 5.56 -14.62 -16.98
N GLY A 73 6.19 -15.07 -15.90
CA GLY A 73 5.68 -16.11 -15.00
C GLY A 73 6.47 -17.43 -15.10
N ILE A 74 6.39 -18.24 -14.04
CA ILE A 74 7.17 -19.48 -13.89
C ILE A 74 6.51 -20.71 -14.55
N HIS A 75 5.28 -20.59 -15.04
CA HIS A 75 4.52 -21.67 -15.69
C HIS A 75 4.16 -21.30 -17.13
N ILE A 76 4.34 -22.23 -18.06
CA ILE A 76 4.12 -22.02 -19.51
C ILE A 76 2.70 -21.56 -19.82
N THR A 77 1.71 -22.19 -19.22
CA THR A 77 0.29 -21.87 -19.46
C THR A 77 -0.26 -20.83 -18.49
N GLY A 78 0.58 -20.28 -17.60
CA GLY A 78 0.13 -19.43 -16.49
C GLY A 78 -1.04 -20.05 -15.72
N TYR A 79 -2.05 -19.23 -15.44
CA TYR A 79 -3.23 -19.59 -14.67
C TYR A 79 -4.21 -20.55 -15.34
N TYR A 80 -4.05 -20.82 -16.65
CA TYR A 80 -4.94 -21.77 -17.33
C TYR A 80 -4.84 -23.19 -16.74
N GLN A 81 -3.65 -23.60 -16.29
CA GLN A 81 -3.44 -24.88 -15.60
C GLN A 81 -3.05 -24.70 -14.13
N ASN A 82 -2.45 -23.56 -13.77
CA ASN A 82 -1.90 -23.32 -12.43
C ASN A 82 -2.53 -22.07 -11.83
N PRO A 83 -3.85 -22.04 -11.56
CA PRO A 83 -4.48 -20.88 -10.95
C PRO A 83 -3.87 -20.62 -9.58
N TRP A 84 -3.85 -19.37 -9.15
CA TRP A 84 -3.36 -19.04 -7.81
C TRP A 84 -4.21 -19.67 -6.71
N LEU A 85 -3.59 -19.81 -5.56
CA LEU A 85 -4.20 -20.29 -4.32
C LEU A 85 -4.71 -19.10 -3.51
N ILE A 86 -5.97 -19.18 -3.11
CA ILE A 86 -6.67 -18.28 -2.21
C ILE A 86 -6.32 -18.72 -0.78
N CYS A 87 -5.39 -18.01 -0.14
CA CYS A 87 -4.88 -18.31 1.19
C CYS A 87 -5.37 -17.28 2.21
N GLN A 88 -6.69 -17.17 2.38
CA GLN A 88 -7.24 -16.27 3.38
C GLN A 88 -7.07 -16.88 4.78
N PRO A 89 -6.46 -16.17 5.75
CA PRO A 89 -6.39 -16.64 7.12
C PRO A 89 -7.78 -16.82 7.71
N VAL A 90 -8.06 -18.01 8.23
CA VAL A 90 -9.32 -18.36 8.89
C VAL A 90 -9.05 -18.63 10.36
N PHE A 91 -9.73 -17.94 11.25
CA PHE A 91 -9.61 -18.16 12.69
C PHE A 91 -10.89 -17.80 13.44
N ALA A 92 -10.98 -18.34 14.64
CA ALA A 92 -12.02 -18.07 15.64
C ALA A 92 -11.40 -18.10 17.04
N ALA A 93 -12.21 -17.96 18.07
CA ALA A 93 -11.76 -17.98 19.46
C ALA A 93 -11.21 -19.35 19.93
N SER A 94 -11.52 -20.44 19.22
CA SER A 94 -11.04 -21.79 19.54
C SER A 94 -10.64 -22.58 18.29
N GLU A 95 -9.89 -23.66 18.48
CA GLU A 95 -9.40 -24.52 17.38
C GLU A 95 -10.56 -25.27 16.72
N ALA A 96 -11.56 -25.70 17.50
CA ALA A 96 -12.75 -26.38 16.99
C ALA A 96 -13.63 -25.43 16.15
N GLU A 97 -13.83 -24.19 16.59
CA GLU A 97 -14.56 -23.19 15.80
C GLU A 97 -13.76 -22.78 14.56
N THR A 98 -12.43 -22.70 14.67
CA THR A 98 -11.54 -22.45 13.53
C THR A 98 -11.65 -23.58 12.50
N ASN A 99 -11.67 -24.84 12.94
CA ASN A 99 -11.90 -25.99 12.07
C ASN A 99 -13.23 -25.89 11.30
N ILE A 100 -14.33 -25.56 11.99
CA ILE A 100 -15.64 -25.37 11.36
C ILE A 100 -15.58 -24.26 10.30
N LYS A 101 -14.95 -23.12 10.61
CA LYS A 101 -14.79 -22.02 9.65
C LYS A 101 -13.92 -22.43 8.46
N MET A 102 -12.85 -23.21 8.67
CA MET A 102 -12.01 -23.70 7.57
C MET A 102 -12.81 -24.59 6.61
N HIS A 103 -13.63 -25.50 7.13
CA HIS A 103 -14.55 -26.31 6.31
C HIS A 103 -15.53 -25.43 5.51
N ASP A 104 -16.14 -24.42 6.14
CA ASP A 104 -17.03 -23.48 5.44
C ASP A 104 -16.28 -22.71 4.35
N ALA A 105 -15.08 -22.20 4.64
CA ALA A 105 -14.27 -21.47 3.68
C ALA A 105 -13.90 -22.32 2.45
N LEU A 106 -13.45 -23.56 2.67
CA LEU A 106 -13.13 -24.51 1.60
C LEU A 106 -14.36 -24.81 0.73
N SER A 107 -15.53 -25.02 1.36
CA SER A 107 -16.79 -25.23 0.64
C SER A 107 -17.25 -24.02 -0.21
N ARG A 108 -16.68 -22.83 0.06
CA ARG A 108 -17.00 -21.56 -0.60
C ARG A 108 -15.88 -21.04 -1.49
N GLY A 109 -14.98 -21.91 -1.94
CA GLY A 109 -13.98 -21.62 -2.96
C GLY A 109 -12.60 -21.24 -2.46
N GLN A 110 -12.36 -21.24 -1.14
CA GLN A 110 -10.98 -21.24 -0.63
C GLN A 110 -10.31 -22.56 -1.03
N ASN A 111 -9.04 -22.51 -1.43
CA ASN A 111 -8.30 -23.68 -1.93
C ASN A 111 -6.90 -23.80 -1.33
N ALA A 112 -6.67 -23.15 -0.18
CA ALA A 112 -5.55 -23.39 0.72
C ALA A 112 -6.04 -23.32 2.17
N ILE A 113 -5.52 -24.18 3.04
CA ILE A 113 -5.77 -24.14 4.47
C ILE A 113 -4.81 -23.14 5.08
N CYS A 114 -5.35 -22.03 5.57
CA CYS A 114 -4.56 -20.91 6.06
C CYS A 114 -5.19 -20.37 7.34
N PHE A 115 -4.37 -20.18 8.37
CA PHE A 115 -4.77 -19.66 9.68
C PHE A 115 -3.54 -19.08 10.40
N PRO A 116 -3.72 -18.17 11.37
CA PRO A 116 -2.61 -17.58 12.12
C PRO A 116 -1.92 -18.61 13.04
N ALA A 117 -0.60 -18.50 13.20
CA ALA A 117 0.19 -19.50 13.93
C ALA A 117 -0.18 -19.67 15.40
N ASN A 118 -0.72 -18.64 16.05
CA ASN A 118 -1.14 -18.71 17.46
C ASN A 118 -2.24 -19.76 17.73
N ILE A 119 -2.98 -20.18 16.71
CA ILE A 119 -3.98 -21.27 16.82
C ILE A 119 -3.31 -22.63 17.08
N LEU A 120 -2.00 -22.76 16.77
CA LEU A 120 -1.24 -24.00 16.95
C LEU A 120 -0.89 -24.30 18.41
N ASP A 121 -1.06 -23.34 19.33
CA ASP A 121 -0.91 -23.56 20.77
C ASP A 121 -1.98 -24.50 21.34
N GLY A 122 -3.05 -24.73 20.58
CA GLY A 122 -4.19 -25.56 20.93
C GLY A 122 -4.10 -27.04 20.55
N SER A 123 -5.25 -27.71 20.51
CA SER A 123 -5.35 -29.12 20.11
C SER A 123 -5.29 -29.28 18.59
N LEU A 124 -4.16 -29.75 18.06
CA LEU A 124 -4.02 -30.09 16.64
C LEU A 124 -5.03 -31.13 16.16
N GLU A 125 -5.45 -32.06 17.03
CA GLU A 125 -6.47 -33.05 16.69
C GLU A 125 -7.84 -32.42 16.42
N HIS A 126 -8.22 -31.37 17.17
CA HIS A 126 -9.45 -30.62 16.91
C HIS A 126 -9.29 -29.68 15.73
N LEU A 127 -8.13 -29.04 15.60
CA LEU A 127 -7.86 -28.08 14.53
C LEU A 127 -7.94 -28.73 13.16
N PHE A 128 -7.34 -29.91 13.00
CA PHE A 128 -7.23 -30.63 11.74
C PHE A 128 -8.32 -31.70 11.53
N GLU A 129 -9.31 -31.78 12.42
CA GLU A 129 -10.36 -32.79 12.33
C GLU A 129 -11.02 -32.78 10.94
N ARG A 130 -10.89 -33.92 10.23
CA ARG A 130 -11.48 -34.19 8.91
C ARG A 130 -11.11 -33.19 7.81
N LEU A 131 -10.05 -32.39 7.97
CA LEU A 131 -9.58 -31.54 6.88
C LEU A 131 -8.88 -32.37 5.80
N PRO A 132 -9.03 -32.00 4.51
CA PRO A 132 -8.41 -32.69 3.39
C PRO A 132 -6.93 -32.29 3.21
N LEU A 133 -6.11 -32.56 4.23
CA LEU A 133 -4.72 -32.07 4.33
C LEU A 133 -3.77 -32.56 3.23
N GLU A 134 -4.06 -33.70 2.60
CA GLU A 134 -3.25 -34.24 1.49
C GLU A 134 -3.70 -33.69 0.12
N GLU A 135 -4.92 -33.18 0.02
CA GLU A 135 -5.50 -32.65 -1.23
C GLU A 135 -5.39 -31.13 -1.32
N VAL A 136 -5.38 -30.44 -0.18
CA VAL A 136 -5.38 -28.98 -0.08
C VAL A 136 -4.10 -28.49 0.60
N PRO A 137 -3.34 -27.58 -0.04
CA PRO A 137 -2.09 -27.07 0.52
C PRO A 137 -2.31 -26.31 1.83
N LEU A 138 -1.37 -26.45 2.75
CA LEU A 138 -1.24 -25.56 3.90
C LEU A 138 -0.57 -24.25 3.49
N PHE A 139 -0.96 -23.15 4.11
CA PHE A 139 -0.24 -21.89 4.05
C PHE A 139 -0.25 -21.23 5.43
N ILE A 140 0.83 -21.39 6.18
CA ILE A 140 0.97 -20.89 7.56
C ILE A 140 2.28 -20.10 7.66
N ASP A 141 2.15 -18.83 7.99
CA ASP A 141 3.24 -18.00 8.48
C ASP A 141 3.41 -18.26 9.99
N LEU A 142 4.57 -18.76 10.40
CA LEU A 142 4.86 -19.17 11.78
C LEU A 142 5.25 -18.00 12.67
N GLU A 143 5.45 -16.80 12.11
CA GLU A 143 5.67 -15.53 12.85
C GLU A 143 6.75 -15.66 13.96
N GLY A 144 7.86 -16.32 13.63
CA GLY A 144 9.00 -16.51 14.55
C GLY A 144 8.82 -17.62 15.59
N ASN A 145 7.77 -18.45 15.51
CA ASN A 145 7.53 -19.58 16.41
C ASN A 145 8.00 -20.94 15.85
N GLY A 146 8.71 -20.96 14.72
CA GLY A 146 9.07 -22.19 14.02
C GLY A 146 9.80 -23.19 14.92
N GLN A 147 10.76 -22.74 15.72
CA GLN A 147 11.52 -23.63 16.62
C GLN A 147 10.64 -24.40 17.62
N THR A 148 9.55 -23.79 18.11
CA THR A 148 8.64 -24.45 19.07
C THR A 148 7.53 -25.22 18.38
N THR A 149 7.05 -24.73 17.24
CA THR A 149 5.81 -25.21 16.63
C THR A 149 6.06 -26.28 15.57
N LEU A 150 7.19 -26.24 14.87
CA LEU A 150 7.51 -27.23 13.84
C LEU A 150 7.63 -28.66 14.37
N PRO A 151 8.29 -28.93 15.52
CA PRO A 151 8.36 -30.30 16.05
C PRO A 151 6.97 -30.88 16.36
N LEU A 152 6.03 -30.05 16.83
CA LEU A 152 4.65 -30.46 17.11
C LEU A 152 3.90 -30.85 15.83
N LEU A 153 4.01 -30.02 14.80
CA LEU A 153 3.40 -30.27 13.49
C LEU A 153 3.99 -31.50 12.80
N ILE A 154 5.32 -31.62 12.79
CA ILE A 154 6.02 -32.79 12.22
C ILE A 154 5.53 -34.07 12.89
N ASN A 155 5.54 -34.12 14.24
CA ASN A 155 5.07 -35.29 14.97
C ASN A 155 3.59 -35.60 14.69
N TYR A 156 2.74 -34.59 14.55
CA TYR A 156 1.34 -34.78 14.18
C TYR A 156 1.21 -35.44 12.80
N PHE A 157 1.88 -34.88 11.78
CA PHE A 157 1.81 -35.40 10.41
C PHE A 157 2.43 -36.80 10.29
N GLU A 158 3.55 -37.07 10.97
CA GLU A 158 4.17 -38.40 11.01
C GLU A 158 3.26 -39.44 11.69
N LYS A 159 2.67 -39.09 12.86
CA LYS A 159 1.74 -39.96 13.60
C LYS A 159 0.55 -40.37 12.74
N HIS A 160 0.00 -39.43 11.97
CA HIS A 160 -1.15 -39.64 11.10
C HIS A 160 -0.78 -40.08 9.67
N ARG A 161 0.52 -40.20 9.36
CA ARG A 161 1.08 -40.59 8.05
C ARG A 161 0.57 -39.72 6.89
N LEU A 162 0.48 -38.42 7.13
CA LEU A 162 -0.04 -37.45 6.16
C LEU A 162 1.08 -36.92 5.26
N SER A 163 0.86 -36.90 3.95
CA SER A 163 1.72 -36.20 3.01
C SER A 163 1.22 -34.77 2.79
N ILE A 164 1.97 -33.79 3.30
CA ILE A 164 1.56 -32.38 3.25
C ILE A 164 2.35 -31.63 2.19
N ASN A 165 1.65 -30.75 1.46
CA ASN A 165 2.25 -29.77 0.56
C ASN A 165 1.85 -28.34 0.96
N GLY A 166 2.63 -27.35 0.51
CA GLY A 166 2.36 -25.94 0.76
C GLY A 166 3.47 -25.20 1.50
N VAL A 167 3.10 -24.30 2.40
CA VAL A 167 3.99 -23.36 3.10
C VAL A 167 3.79 -23.49 4.61
N LEU A 168 4.88 -23.80 5.32
CA LEU A 168 5.00 -23.72 6.79
C LEU A 168 6.32 -23.01 7.06
N ALA A 169 6.28 -21.68 7.03
CA ALA A 169 7.49 -20.88 6.91
C ALA A 169 7.48 -19.68 7.85
N GLU A 170 8.64 -19.09 8.08
CA GLU A 170 8.81 -17.83 8.81
C GLU A 170 9.94 -17.02 8.19
N ASP A 171 9.98 -15.75 8.59
CA ASP A 171 11.04 -14.79 8.27
C ASP A 171 11.62 -14.21 9.57
N PRO A 172 12.67 -14.81 10.14
CA PRO A 172 13.28 -14.29 11.36
C PRO A 172 13.75 -12.84 11.23
N ILE A 173 14.25 -12.42 10.06
CA ILE A 173 14.81 -11.07 9.89
C ILE A 173 13.69 -10.04 9.88
N ALA A 174 12.58 -10.32 9.21
CA ALA A 174 11.40 -9.47 9.24
C ALA A 174 10.88 -9.28 10.67
N GLU A 175 10.82 -10.36 11.47
CA GLU A 175 10.38 -10.29 12.87
C GLU A 175 11.34 -9.45 13.73
N TRP A 176 12.66 -9.59 13.55
CA TRP A 176 13.65 -8.76 14.23
C TRP A 176 13.57 -7.29 13.81
N ALA A 177 13.34 -7.03 12.53
CA ALA A 177 13.22 -5.68 11.99
C ALA A 177 12.01 -4.94 12.53
N VAL A 178 10.85 -5.61 12.65
CA VAL A 178 9.62 -5.01 13.20
C VAL A 178 9.71 -4.85 14.72
N SER A 179 10.23 -5.85 15.43
CA SER A 179 10.30 -5.81 16.89
C SER A 179 11.45 -4.97 17.45
N GLY A 180 12.47 -4.68 16.64
CA GLY A 180 13.69 -3.98 17.07
C GLY A 180 14.63 -4.87 17.91
N LYS A 181 14.43 -6.19 17.89
CA LYS A 181 15.23 -7.15 18.68
C LYS A 181 15.97 -8.09 17.76
N LEU A 182 17.25 -7.79 17.53
CA LEU A 182 18.14 -8.60 16.70
C LEU A 182 18.97 -9.52 17.62
N PRO A 183 19.11 -10.83 17.35
CA PRO A 183 19.91 -11.71 18.20
C PRO A 183 21.36 -11.24 18.31
N ALA A 184 21.93 -11.29 19.52
CA ALA A 184 23.33 -10.90 19.75
C ALA A 184 24.33 -11.81 19.02
N HIS A 185 23.92 -13.06 18.74
CA HIS A 185 24.68 -14.06 18.02
C HIS A 185 23.82 -14.73 16.94
N THR A 186 23.78 -14.13 15.75
CA THR A 186 22.96 -14.62 14.62
C THR A 186 23.40 -16.00 14.11
N ASP A 187 24.71 -16.30 14.16
CA ASP A 187 25.25 -17.59 13.70
C ASP A 187 24.65 -18.80 14.44
N GLY A 188 24.47 -18.69 15.76
CA GLY A 188 23.86 -19.75 16.56
C GLY A 188 22.37 -19.91 16.24
N TYR A 189 21.67 -18.79 16.05
CA TYR A 189 20.27 -18.81 15.64
C TYR A 189 20.09 -19.50 14.28
N PHE A 190 20.87 -19.10 13.27
CA PHE A 190 20.78 -19.70 11.93
C PHE A 190 21.20 -21.16 11.90
N HIS A 191 22.16 -21.57 12.73
CA HIS A 191 22.50 -22.98 12.88
C HIS A 191 21.28 -23.82 13.27
N ASP A 192 20.56 -23.42 14.32
CA ASP A 192 19.39 -24.15 14.82
C ASP A 192 18.20 -24.07 13.85
N TRP A 193 17.98 -22.90 13.26
CA TRP A 193 16.90 -22.67 12.30
C TRP A 193 17.07 -23.52 11.03
N PHE A 194 18.26 -23.54 10.43
CA PHE A 194 18.54 -24.37 9.26
C PHE A 194 18.58 -25.86 9.57
N ALA A 195 18.92 -26.26 10.80
CA ALA A 195 18.77 -27.65 11.23
C ALA A 195 17.29 -28.08 11.21
N GLY A 196 16.37 -27.24 11.70
CA GLY A 196 14.93 -27.48 11.64
C GLY A 196 14.39 -27.51 10.20
N ILE A 197 14.86 -26.61 9.33
CA ILE A 197 14.51 -26.61 7.90
C ILE A 197 14.96 -27.91 7.22
N ARG A 198 16.15 -28.43 7.56
CA ARG A 198 16.64 -29.70 7.03
C ARG A 198 15.78 -30.87 7.47
N GLU A 199 15.49 -30.98 8.77
CA GLU A 199 14.61 -32.03 9.30
C GLU A 199 13.23 -31.99 8.62
N MET A 200 12.68 -30.79 8.43
CA MET A 200 11.43 -30.62 7.70
C MET A 200 11.55 -31.03 6.23
N GLY A 201 12.65 -30.70 5.56
CA GLY A 201 12.90 -31.10 4.18
C GLY A 201 12.96 -32.63 4.00
N GLU A 202 13.54 -33.34 4.97
CA GLU A 202 13.64 -34.80 4.97
C GLU A 202 12.28 -35.47 5.22
N LYS A 203 11.47 -34.93 6.14
CA LYS A 203 10.18 -35.52 6.56
C LYS A 203 8.99 -35.06 5.72
N LEU A 204 9.01 -33.80 5.26
CA LEU A 204 7.95 -33.11 4.54
C LEU A 204 8.54 -32.42 3.29
N PRO A 205 8.98 -33.19 2.28
CA PRO A 205 9.76 -32.67 1.15
C PRO A 205 9.03 -31.61 0.31
N HIS A 206 7.70 -31.63 0.29
CA HIS A 206 6.85 -30.71 -0.49
C HIS A 206 6.46 -29.42 0.25
N ILE A 207 6.96 -29.22 1.47
CA ILE A 207 6.78 -27.97 2.22
C ILE A 207 7.88 -26.97 1.89
N LYS A 208 7.47 -25.72 1.72
CA LYS A 208 8.31 -24.53 1.74
C LYS A 208 8.41 -23.99 3.16
N SER A 209 9.61 -23.64 3.59
CA SER A 209 9.92 -23.36 5.00
C SER A 209 10.67 -22.05 5.24
N ILE A 210 10.99 -21.30 4.18
CA ILE A 210 11.64 -19.99 4.27
C ILE A 210 10.69 -18.97 3.65
N PHE A 211 10.25 -18.00 4.45
CA PHE A 211 9.40 -16.91 3.98
C PHE A 211 10.25 -15.65 3.88
N ILE A 212 10.23 -14.98 2.73
CA ILE A 212 10.82 -13.64 2.60
C ILE A 212 9.67 -12.64 2.66
N LYS A 213 9.40 -12.10 3.85
CA LYS A 213 8.21 -11.33 4.18
C LYS A 213 8.46 -9.84 4.01
N THR A 214 8.48 -9.37 2.76
CA THR A 214 8.81 -7.96 2.46
C THR A 214 7.70 -6.98 2.86
N SER A 215 6.51 -7.48 3.18
CA SER A 215 5.39 -6.65 3.61
C SER A 215 5.69 -5.86 4.89
N VAL A 216 6.65 -6.30 5.73
CA VAL A 216 7.11 -5.50 6.87
C VAL A 216 7.77 -4.19 6.44
N TYR A 217 8.55 -4.22 5.36
CA TYR A 217 9.19 -3.03 4.79
C TYR A 217 8.18 -2.12 4.12
N HIS A 218 7.31 -2.70 3.29
CA HIS A 218 6.21 -1.97 2.65
C HIS A 218 5.33 -1.29 3.69
N ASN A 219 4.93 -2.02 4.72
CA ASN A 219 4.10 -1.51 5.80
C ASN A 219 4.80 -0.50 6.72
N GLY A 220 6.14 -0.49 6.72
CA GLY A 220 6.95 0.59 7.28
C GLY A 220 7.00 1.86 6.44
N GLY A 221 6.62 1.78 5.15
CA GLY A 221 6.64 2.89 4.20
C GLY A 221 7.63 2.75 3.05
N ALA A 222 8.26 1.59 2.87
CA ALA A 222 9.07 1.31 1.69
C ALA A 222 8.22 1.43 0.40
N HIS A 223 8.82 1.96 -0.67
CA HIS A 223 8.24 1.90 -2.02
C HIS A 223 8.70 0.64 -2.77
N ALA A 224 8.16 0.37 -3.97
CA ALA A 224 8.33 -0.92 -4.67
C ALA A 224 9.81 -1.32 -4.89
N LEU A 225 10.66 -0.35 -5.25
CA LEU A 225 12.09 -0.57 -5.42
C LEU A 225 12.76 -1.01 -4.10
N GLN A 226 12.51 -0.30 -3.00
CA GLN A 226 13.07 -0.62 -1.69
C GLN A 226 12.62 -2.00 -1.21
N GLU A 227 11.32 -2.28 -1.32
CA GLU A 227 10.73 -3.57 -0.92
C GLU A 227 11.42 -4.75 -1.63
N LEU A 228 11.60 -4.67 -2.95
CA LEU A 228 12.33 -5.70 -3.71
C LEU A 228 13.80 -5.80 -3.28
N ALA A 229 14.51 -4.67 -3.18
CA ALA A 229 15.93 -4.67 -2.85
C ALA A 229 16.21 -5.26 -1.46
N PHE A 230 15.38 -4.95 -0.46
CA PHE A 230 15.48 -5.52 0.87
C PHE A 230 15.15 -7.01 0.87
N GLY A 231 14.09 -7.44 0.18
CA GLY A 231 13.76 -8.87 0.04
C GLY A 231 14.86 -9.68 -0.67
N PHE A 232 15.54 -9.13 -1.68
CA PHE A 232 16.69 -9.79 -2.29
C PHE A 232 17.89 -9.87 -1.35
N ALA A 233 18.13 -8.82 -0.56
CA ALA A 233 19.21 -8.83 0.42
C ALA A 233 18.97 -9.87 1.53
N GLU A 234 17.73 -10.07 1.96
CA GLU A 234 17.32 -11.17 2.86
C GLU A 234 17.51 -12.54 2.22
N ALA A 235 16.98 -12.73 1.00
CA ALA A 235 17.08 -14.01 0.31
C ALA A 235 18.54 -14.44 0.13
N VAL A 236 19.41 -13.52 -0.33
CA VAL A 236 20.84 -13.79 -0.48
C VAL A 236 21.53 -14.06 0.86
N HIS A 237 21.12 -13.37 1.92
CA HIS A 237 21.63 -13.66 3.27
C HIS A 237 21.27 -15.08 3.71
N TYR A 238 20.03 -15.51 3.52
CA TYR A 238 19.61 -16.88 3.83
C TYR A 238 20.25 -17.94 2.93
N LEU A 239 20.48 -17.66 1.65
CA LEU A 239 21.24 -18.57 0.80
C LEU A 239 22.65 -18.78 1.36
N ASN A 240 23.34 -17.69 1.73
CA ASN A 240 24.70 -17.76 2.25
C ASN A 240 24.78 -18.48 3.61
N GLU A 241 23.90 -18.15 4.56
CA GLU A 241 23.85 -18.83 5.86
C GLU A 241 23.44 -20.31 5.73
N GLY A 242 22.47 -20.61 4.86
CA GLY A 242 22.06 -21.99 4.59
C GLY A 242 23.19 -22.84 4.03
N GLN A 243 23.98 -22.29 3.09
CA GLN A 243 25.17 -22.97 2.54
C GLN A 243 26.26 -23.17 3.60
N LYS A 244 26.52 -22.16 4.43
CA LYS A 244 27.45 -22.25 5.57
C LYS A 244 27.03 -23.37 6.53
N HIS A 245 25.74 -23.63 6.67
CA HIS A 245 25.20 -24.71 7.48
C HIS A 245 24.98 -26.03 6.72
N GLY A 246 25.42 -26.15 5.46
CA GLY A 246 25.53 -27.40 4.73
C GLY A 246 24.33 -27.77 3.84
N LEU A 247 23.41 -26.84 3.58
CA LEU A 247 22.34 -27.02 2.58
C LEU A 247 22.83 -26.59 1.20
N SER A 248 22.43 -27.32 0.16
CA SER A 248 22.69 -26.91 -1.23
C SER A 248 21.78 -25.76 -1.65
N LEU A 249 22.18 -25.03 -2.71
CA LEU A 249 21.34 -23.97 -3.28
C LEU A 249 20.03 -24.51 -3.85
N GLU A 250 20.05 -25.71 -4.44
CA GLU A 250 18.85 -26.39 -4.93
C GLU A 250 17.86 -26.64 -3.80
N GLU A 251 18.33 -27.17 -2.66
CA GLU A 251 17.49 -27.37 -1.49
C GLU A 251 16.96 -26.03 -0.97
N LEU A 252 17.82 -25.03 -0.75
CA LEU A 252 17.42 -23.73 -0.18
C LEU A 252 16.38 -23.02 -1.05
N THR A 253 16.65 -22.87 -2.35
CA THR A 253 15.75 -22.17 -3.28
C THR A 253 14.39 -22.87 -3.41
N SER A 254 14.35 -24.21 -3.31
CA SER A 254 13.09 -24.96 -3.30
C SER A 254 12.19 -24.61 -2.10
N LYS A 255 12.80 -24.23 -0.96
CA LYS A 255 12.11 -23.90 0.29
C LYS A 255 11.65 -22.47 0.41
N ILE A 256 12.06 -21.58 -0.50
CA ILE A 256 11.74 -20.16 -0.45
C ILE A 256 10.36 -19.87 -1.07
N VAL A 257 9.62 -18.98 -0.41
CA VAL A 257 8.49 -18.22 -0.95
C VAL A 257 8.65 -16.74 -0.57
N PHE A 258 8.42 -15.85 -1.53
CA PHE A 258 8.46 -14.41 -1.31
C PHE A 258 7.05 -13.88 -1.08
N SER A 259 6.86 -13.01 -0.09
CA SER A 259 5.61 -12.29 0.15
C SER A 259 5.76 -10.82 -0.17
N PHE A 260 5.02 -10.32 -1.15
CA PHE A 260 4.97 -8.90 -1.48
C PHE A 260 3.64 -8.27 -1.09
N ALA A 261 3.69 -7.09 -0.49
CA ALA A 261 2.48 -6.28 -0.30
C ALA A 261 2.11 -5.59 -1.61
N ILE A 262 0.84 -5.56 -1.98
CA ILE A 262 0.36 -4.95 -3.23
C ILE A 262 -0.46 -3.73 -2.90
N ASP A 263 0.00 -2.56 -3.35
CA ASP A 263 -0.65 -1.28 -3.07
C ASP A 263 -1.46 -0.73 -4.25
N SER A 264 -2.01 0.47 -4.08
CA SER A 264 -2.90 1.08 -5.07
C SER A 264 -2.21 1.48 -6.38
N ASN A 265 -0.88 1.44 -6.48
CA ASN A 265 -0.17 1.74 -7.73
C ASN A 265 -0.18 0.52 -8.68
N TYR A 266 -1.27 0.40 -9.42
CA TYR A 266 -1.60 -0.79 -10.22
C TYR A 266 -0.45 -1.27 -11.12
N PHE A 267 0.07 -0.42 -12.01
CA PHE A 267 1.11 -0.82 -12.97
C PHE A 267 2.48 -1.01 -12.31
N MET A 268 2.80 -0.24 -11.27
CA MET A 268 4.05 -0.43 -10.53
C MET A 268 4.10 -1.79 -9.87
N ASN A 269 3.00 -2.27 -9.27
CA ASN A 269 2.97 -3.60 -8.67
C ASN A 269 3.08 -4.72 -9.71
N ILE A 270 2.46 -4.57 -10.89
CA ILE A 270 2.67 -5.53 -12.00
C ILE A 270 4.15 -5.58 -12.40
N ALA A 271 4.77 -4.41 -12.61
CA ALA A 271 6.19 -4.31 -12.93
C ALA A 271 7.08 -4.87 -11.83
N LYS A 272 6.75 -4.62 -10.54
CA LYS A 272 7.45 -5.13 -9.36
C LYS A 272 7.53 -6.65 -9.36
N LEU A 273 6.40 -7.33 -9.54
CA LEU A 273 6.35 -8.79 -9.53
C LEU A 273 7.10 -9.41 -10.71
N ARG A 274 7.03 -8.77 -11.89
CA ARG A 274 7.77 -9.17 -13.09
C ARG A 274 9.28 -8.98 -12.92
N ALA A 275 9.70 -7.81 -12.44
CA ALA A 275 11.10 -7.49 -12.15
C ALA A 275 11.69 -8.42 -11.10
N GLY A 276 10.92 -8.71 -10.03
CA GLY A 276 11.32 -9.64 -8.99
C GLY A 276 11.67 -11.03 -9.54
N ARG A 277 10.80 -11.61 -10.39
CA ARG A 277 11.08 -12.91 -11.03
C ARG A 277 12.34 -12.88 -11.89
N ARG A 278 12.49 -11.84 -12.71
CA ARG A 278 13.66 -11.68 -13.59
C ARG A 278 14.96 -11.63 -12.80
N LEU A 279 15.01 -10.77 -11.79
CA LEU A 279 16.20 -10.59 -10.95
C LEU A 279 16.51 -11.84 -10.13
N TRP A 280 15.49 -12.53 -9.61
CA TRP A 280 15.68 -13.81 -8.93
C TRP A 280 16.28 -14.86 -9.87
N ALA A 281 15.77 -14.98 -11.09
CA ALA A 281 16.31 -15.90 -12.07
C ALA A 281 17.76 -15.57 -12.46
N LEU A 282 18.09 -14.29 -12.62
CA LEU A 282 19.45 -13.82 -12.93
C LEU A 282 20.47 -14.15 -11.83
N LEU A 283 20.05 -14.21 -10.56
CA LEU A 283 20.92 -14.66 -9.47
C LEU A 283 21.42 -16.10 -9.68
N ALA A 284 20.67 -16.95 -10.39
CA ALA A 284 21.13 -18.30 -10.71
C ALA A 284 22.44 -18.29 -11.51
N GLU A 285 22.59 -17.35 -12.45
CA GLU A 285 23.82 -17.18 -13.22
C GLU A 285 25.00 -16.75 -12.33
N ALA A 286 24.74 -15.85 -11.37
CA ALA A 286 25.76 -15.39 -10.42
C ALA A 286 26.25 -16.52 -9.49
N TYR A 287 25.37 -17.47 -9.17
CA TYR A 287 25.68 -18.66 -8.38
C TYR A 287 26.17 -19.86 -9.21
N ASP A 288 26.25 -19.74 -10.54
CA ASP A 288 26.60 -20.81 -11.47
C ASP A 288 25.73 -22.08 -11.30
N VAL A 289 24.41 -21.89 -11.18
CA VAL A 289 23.43 -22.98 -11.09
C VAL A 289 22.34 -22.87 -12.16
N PRO A 290 21.71 -24.00 -12.55
CA PRO A 290 20.60 -23.97 -13.50
C PRO A 290 19.47 -23.00 -13.07
N PRO A 291 19.00 -22.11 -13.96
CA PRO A 291 17.93 -21.16 -13.62
C PRO A 291 16.61 -21.81 -13.19
N ASP A 292 16.40 -23.09 -13.49
CA ASP A 292 15.22 -23.85 -13.07
C ASP A 292 15.04 -23.92 -11.55
N TYR A 293 16.14 -23.82 -10.78
CA TYR A 293 16.10 -23.74 -9.32
C TYR A 293 15.65 -22.37 -8.79
N PHE A 294 15.82 -21.32 -9.58
CA PHE A 294 15.48 -19.94 -9.22
C PHE A 294 14.12 -19.50 -9.82
N LYS A 295 13.11 -20.38 -9.73
CA LYS A 295 11.72 -20.00 -10.01
C LYS A 295 11.12 -19.34 -8.78
N MET A 296 10.86 -18.03 -8.87
CA MET A 296 10.32 -17.27 -7.74
C MET A 296 8.87 -17.68 -7.46
N ASN A 297 8.62 -18.26 -6.28
CA ASN A 297 7.28 -18.51 -5.79
C ASN A 297 6.82 -17.29 -5.00
N ILE A 298 5.68 -16.72 -5.39
CA ILE A 298 5.20 -15.46 -4.87
C ILE A 298 3.85 -15.64 -4.17
N HIS A 299 3.84 -15.27 -2.89
CA HIS A 299 2.66 -14.86 -2.16
C HIS A 299 2.46 -13.34 -2.31
N ALA A 300 1.22 -12.90 -2.44
CA ALA A 300 0.87 -11.49 -2.41
C ALA A 300 -0.24 -11.23 -1.40
N GLU A 301 -0.08 -10.15 -0.64
CA GLU A 301 -1.12 -9.63 0.26
C GLU A 301 -1.47 -8.19 -0.12
N THR A 302 -2.73 -7.79 0.07
CA THR A 302 -3.15 -6.41 -0.16
C THR A 302 -2.54 -5.47 0.88
N SER A 303 -2.25 -4.22 0.52
CA SER A 303 -1.47 -3.32 1.38
C SER A 303 -2.28 -2.75 2.57
N LYS A 304 -1.82 -3.03 3.80
CA LYS A 304 -2.32 -2.39 5.03
C LYS A 304 -2.10 -0.88 5.06
N VAL A 305 -0.95 -0.40 4.56
CA VAL A 305 -0.60 1.05 4.51
C VAL A 305 -1.66 1.92 3.85
N THR A 306 -2.37 1.36 2.88
CA THR A 306 -3.36 2.09 2.07
C THR A 306 -4.77 2.05 2.64
N GLU A 307 -5.00 1.25 3.68
CA GLU A 307 -6.33 1.07 4.27
C GLU A 307 -6.76 2.27 5.11
N THR A 308 -8.03 2.62 5.02
CA THR A 308 -8.61 3.74 5.76
C THR A 308 -9.60 3.27 6.81
N LEU A 309 -9.57 3.92 7.97
CA LEU A 309 -10.52 3.71 9.06
C LEU A 309 -11.90 4.29 8.72
N TYR A 310 -11.89 5.51 8.17
CA TYR A 310 -13.08 6.18 7.65
C TYR A 310 -13.36 5.75 6.22
N ASP A 311 -14.63 5.76 5.85
CA ASP A 311 -15.16 5.28 4.59
C ASP A 311 -14.63 3.88 4.24
N LYS A 312 -14.72 2.97 5.22
CA LYS A 312 -14.11 1.64 5.13
C LYS A 312 -14.52 0.83 3.90
N HIS A 313 -15.68 1.10 3.32
CA HIS A 313 -16.14 0.42 2.10
C HIS A 313 -15.29 0.78 0.87
N VAL A 314 -14.61 1.93 0.87
CA VAL A 314 -13.62 2.27 -0.18
C VAL A 314 -12.45 1.29 -0.15
N ASN A 315 -12.14 0.66 0.99
CA ASN A 315 -11.13 -0.40 1.05
C ASN A 315 -11.49 -1.59 0.14
N ILE A 316 -12.78 -1.87 -0.13
CA ILE A 316 -13.19 -2.90 -1.11
C ILE A 316 -12.63 -2.56 -2.51
N LEU A 317 -12.70 -1.28 -2.90
CA LEU A 317 -12.19 -0.83 -4.19
C LEU A 317 -10.65 -0.90 -4.24
N ARG A 318 -9.99 -0.54 -3.15
CA ARG A 318 -8.52 -0.63 -3.02
C ARG A 318 -8.05 -2.07 -3.14
N THR A 319 -8.62 -2.95 -2.33
CA THR A 319 -8.21 -4.36 -2.29
C THR A 319 -8.58 -5.10 -3.56
N ALA A 320 -9.67 -4.74 -4.25
CA ALA A 320 -9.97 -5.27 -5.58
C ALA A 320 -8.93 -4.87 -6.64
N ASN A 321 -8.52 -3.59 -6.67
CA ASN A 321 -7.47 -3.13 -7.58
C ASN A 321 -6.12 -3.80 -7.28
N GLN A 322 -5.79 -3.96 -5.99
CA GLN A 322 -4.57 -4.63 -5.55
C GLN A 322 -4.58 -6.12 -5.91
N ALA A 323 -5.67 -6.84 -5.62
CA ALA A 323 -5.83 -8.24 -6.03
C ALA A 323 -5.73 -8.41 -7.55
N PHE A 324 -6.26 -7.46 -8.32
CA PHE A 324 -6.16 -7.50 -9.78
C PHE A 324 -4.72 -7.29 -10.27
N ALA A 325 -3.98 -6.33 -9.70
CA ALA A 325 -2.55 -6.16 -9.99
C ALA A 325 -1.73 -7.41 -9.63
N ALA A 326 -2.04 -8.05 -8.50
CA ALA A 326 -1.41 -9.30 -8.06
C ALA A 326 -1.68 -10.44 -9.05
N ALA A 327 -2.93 -10.62 -9.48
CA ALA A 327 -3.30 -11.62 -10.48
C ALA A 327 -2.57 -11.38 -11.81
N VAL A 328 -2.64 -10.16 -12.35
CA VAL A 328 -1.94 -9.81 -13.60
C VAL A 328 -0.43 -9.98 -13.47
N GLY A 329 0.12 -9.69 -12.29
CA GLY A 329 1.51 -9.90 -11.95
C GLY A 329 1.91 -11.36 -11.80
N GLY A 330 1.00 -12.34 -11.83
CA GLY A 330 1.33 -13.77 -11.91
C GLY A 330 1.77 -14.41 -10.58
N VAL A 331 1.11 -14.09 -9.48
CA VAL A 331 1.36 -14.66 -8.13
C VAL A 331 0.86 -16.12 -8.01
N GLN A 332 1.44 -16.89 -7.09
CA GLN A 332 1.05 -18.27 -6.80
C GLN A 332 0.07 -18.35 -5.62
N TYR A 333 0.21 -17.46 -4.64
CA TYR A 333 -0.66 -17.37 -3.47
C TYR A 333 -1.17 -15.94 -3.33
N MET A 334 -2.43 -15.78 -2.91
CA MET A 334 -3.04 -14.46 -2.76
C MET A 334 -3.91 -14.37 -1.50
N GLN A 335 -3.62 -13.35 -0.71
CA GLN A 335 -4.39 -12.91 0.44
C GLN A 335 -4.99 -11.53 0.14
N VAL A 336 -6.27 -11.36 0.46
CA VAL A 336 -6.98 -10.09 0.33
C VAL A 336 -7.53 -9.74 1.69
N HIS A 337 -7.07 -8.63 2.25
CA HIS A 337 -7.50 -8.15 3.56
C HIS A 337 -8.99 -7.75 3.54
N PRO A 338 -9.78 -8.14 4.57
CA PRO A 338 -11.14 -7.67 4.74
C PRO A 338 -11.20 -6.15 4.87
N PHE A 339 -12.22 -5.52 4.27
CA PHE A 339 -12.32 -4.06 4.18
C PHE A 339 -12.41 -3.32 5.54
N ASP A 340 -12.69 -4.05 6.62
CA ASP A 340 -12.86 -3.56 7.99
C ASP A 340 -11.83 -4.12 8.98
N GLN A 341 -10.75 -4.74 8.49
CA GLN A 341 -9.70 -5.36 9.31
C GLN A 341 -9.11 -4.43 10.38
N ILE A 342 -9.06 -3.12 10.10
CA ILE A 342 -8.57 -2.11 11.06
C ILE A 342 -9.39 -2.11 12.38
N GLN A 343 -10.67 -2.47 12.33
CA GLN A 343 -11.59 -2.38 13.49
C GLN A 343 -12.04 -3.74 14.02
N GLU A 344 -12.39 -4.69 13.16
CA GLU A 344 -13.08 -5.93 13.54
C GLU A 344 -12.16 -7.15 13.40
N ALA A 345 -12.28 -8.13 14.31
CA ALA A 345 -11.47 -9.36 14.26
C ALA A 345 -12.13 -10.45 13.44
N GLU A 346 -13.46 -10.49 13.50
CA GLU A 346 -14.25 -11.53 12.89
C GLU A 346 -15.49 -10.89 12.32
N ASN A 347 -15.62 -10.95 11.00
CA ASN A 347 -16.78 -10.46 10.28
C ASN A 347 -16.96 -11.30 9.02
N ALA A 348 -17.85 -12.28 9.10
CA ALA A 348 -18.10 -13.22 8.02
C ALA A 348 -18.50 -12.54 6.69
N PHE A 349 -19.09 -11.34 6.73
CA PHE A 349 -19.42 -10.59 5.52
C PHE A 349 -18.17 -10.01 4.86
N SER A 350 -17.28 -9.39 5.62
CA SER A 350 -16.05 -8.81 5.08
C SER A 350 -15.05 -9.89 4.62
N GLU A 351 -14.94 -10.98 5.37
CA GLU A 351 -14.18 -12.19 4.98
C GLU A 351 -14.71 -12.80 3.67
N ARG A 352 -16.04 -12.88 3.53
CA ARG A 352 -16.68 -13.34 2.29
C ARG A 352 -16.36 -12.41 1.13
N LEU A 353 -16.42 -11.09 1.31
CA LEU A 353 -16.08 -10.15 0.24
C LEU A 353 -14.62 -10.28 -0.19
N ALA A 354 -13.69 -10.37 0.76
CA ALA A 354 -12.28 -10.58 0.49
C ALA A 354 -12.03 -11.84 -0.35
N ARG A 355 -12.63 -12.98 0.01
CA ARG A 355 -12.56 -14.22 -0.79
C ARG A 355 -13.23 -14.05 -2.16
N ASN A 356 -14.43 -13.48 -2.20
CA ASN A 356 -15.20 -13.34 -3.42
C ASN A 356 -14.54 -12.40 -4.44
N THR A 357 -13.79 -11.38 -4.02
CA THR A 357 -12.97 -10.56 -4.92
C THR A 357 -12.05 -11.43 -5.76
N GLN A 358 -11.38 -12.40 -5.13
CA GLN A 358 -10.51 -13.33 -5.85
C GLN A 358 -11.29 -14.28 -6.77
N LEU A 359 -12.44 -14.80 -6.32
CA LEU A 359 -13.29 -15.68 -7.11
C LEU A 359 -13.86 -14.96 -8.35
N VAL A 360 -14.29 -13.71 -8.23
CA VAL A 360 -14.76 -12.91 -9.37
C VAL A 360 -13.62 -12.70 -10.37
N LEU A 361 -12.41 -12.39 -9.90
CA LEU A 361 -11.24 -12.30 -10.77
C LEU A 361 -10.97 -13.63 -11.48
N LYS A 362 -11.05 -14.75 -10.77
CA LYS A 362 -10.74 -16.08 -11.32
C LYS A 362 -11.79 -16.59 -12.32
N GLU A 363 -13.06 -16.44 -11.99
CA GLU A 363 -14.18 -17.11 -12.68
C GLU A 363 -14.90 -16.20 -13.68
N GLU A 364 -14.96 -14.88 -13.43
CA GLU A 364 -15.75 -13.95 -14.24
C GLU A 364 -14.89 -13.05 -15.13
N SER A 365 -13.69 -12.66 -14.68
CA SER A 365 -12.87 -11.67 -15.40
C SER A 365 -12.12 -12.22 -16.63
N GLN A 366 -12.05 -13.56 -16.78
CA GLN A 366 -11.28 -14.25 -17.83
C GLN A 366 -9.76 -13.99 -17.79
N ILE A 367 -9.24 -13.37 -16.72
CA ILE A 367 -7.82 -13.04 -16.60
C ILE A 367 -6.91 -14.28 -16.55
N THR A 368 -7.48 -15.44 -16.24
CA THR A 368 -6.77 -16.72 -16.14
C THR A 368 -6.46 -17.38 -17.49
N ASN A 369 -7.07 -16.89 -18.59
CA ASN A 369 -6.93 -17.50 -19.92
C ASN A 369 -5.63 -17.17 -20.63
N VAL A 370 -4.94 -16.10 -20.22
CA VAL A 370 -3.71 -15.62 -20.88
C VAL A 370 -2.60 -15.50 -19.83
N ALA A 371 -1.46 -16.12 -20.10
CA ALA A 371 -0.26 -15.93 -19.29
C ALA A 371 0.33 -14.53 -19.52
N ASP A 372 0.64 -13.82 -18.43
CA ASP A 372 1.19 -12.44 -18.43
C ASP A 372 0.46 -11.49 -19.40
N PRO A 373 -0.82 -11.18 -19.15
CA PRO A 373 -1.63 -10.34 -20.06
C PRO A 373 -1.07 -8.92 -20.21
N ALA A 374 -0.20 -8.47 -19.30
CA ALA A 374 0.46 -7.17 -19.38
C ALA A 374 1.67 -7.14 -20.34
N GLY A 375 2.26 -8.30 -20.65
CA GLY A 375 3.48 -8.32 -21.46
C GLY A 375 3.23 -7.93 -22.92
N GLY A 376 4.21 -7.23 -23.49
CA GLY A 376 4.11 -6.51 -24.75
C GLY A 376 3.59 -5.07 -24.61
N SER A 377 3.06 -4.66 -23.45
CA SER A 377 2.73 -3.26 -23.19
C SER A 377 4.01 -2.42 -23.10
N PHE A 378 4.18 -1.45 -24.01
CA PHE A 378 5.37 -0.58 -24.02
C PHE A 378 5.65 0.10 -22.68
N TYR A 379 4.59 0.46 -21.96
CA TYR A 379 4.70 1.06 -20.64
C TYR A 379 5.15 0.04 -19.58
N VAL A 380 4.48 -1.11 -19.49
CA VAL A 380 4.77 -2.09 -18.43
C VAL A 380 6.14 -2.72 -18.62
N GLU A 381 6.55 -3.00 -19.86
CA GLU A 381 7.90 -3.51 -20.15
C GLU A 381 8.96 -2.48 -19.75
N LYS A 382 8.82 -1.23 -20.19
CA LYS A 382 9.79 -0.18 -19.83
C LYS A 382 9.85 0.06 -18.33
N LEU A 383 8.71 0.07 -17.65
CA LEU A 383 8.64 0.21 -16.20
C LEU A 383 9.30 -0.98 -15.48
N THR A 384 9.10 -2.20 -15.98
CA THR A 384 9.73 -3.41 -15.45
C THR A 384 11.25 -3.33 -15.58
N ASP A 385 11.77 -2.92 -16.74
CA ASP A 385 13.21 -2.74 -16.99
C ASP A 385 13.82 -1.70 -16.05
N GLN A 386 13.24 -0.50 -16.00
CA GLN A 386 13.75 0.60 -15.16
C GLN A 386 13.70 0.25 -13.68
N LEU A 387 12.64 -0.44 -13.24
CA LEU A 387 12.54 -0.90 -11.87
C LEU A 387 13.58 -1.99 -11.58
N ALA A 388 13.78 -2.96 -12.47
CA ALA A 388 14.76 -4.03 -12.29
C ALA A 388 16.19 -3.47 -12.17
N GLU A 389 16.58 -2.54 -13.05
CA GLU A 389 17.89 -1.86 -13.00
C GLU A 389 18.08 -1.13 -11.66
N ALA A 390 17.08 -0.36 -11.23
CA ALA A 390 17.14 0.43 -10.01
C ALA A 390 17.17 -0.45 -8.75
N VAL A 391 16.38 -1.54 -8.73
CA VAL A 391 16.40 -2.55 -7.66
C VAL A 391 17.76 -3.22 -7.58
N TRP A 392 18.33 -3.63 -8.70
CA TRP A 392 19.64 -4.29 -8.72
C TRP A 392 20.74 -3.37 -8.17
N ALA A 393 20.75 -2.11 -8.58
CA ALA A 393 21.68 -1.12 -8.05
C ALA A 393 21.53 -0.95 -6.53
N LYS A 394 20.29 -0.88 -6.03
CA LYS A 394 20.03 -0.76 -4.59
C LYS A 394 20.41 -2.02 -3.80
N PHE A 395 20.13 -3.20 -4.36
CA PHE A 395 20.55 -4.47 -3.79
C PHE A 395 22.08 -4.54 -3.64
N LEU A 396 22.84 -4.17 -4.68
CA LEU A 396 24.31 -4.12 -4.61
C LEU A 396 24.83 -3.11 -3.59
N GLU A 397 24.15 -1.96 -3.44
CA GLU A 397 24.48 -0.98 -2.40
C GLU A 397 24.39 -1.62 -0.99
N ILE A 398 23.32 -2.37 -0.71
CA ILE A 398 23.12 -3.07 0.57
C ILE A 398 24.19 -4.15 0.78
N GLN A 399 24.52 -4.93 -0.27
CA GLN A 399 25.59 -5.93 -0.17
C GLN A 399 26.94 -5.29 0.16
N ASN A 400 27.27 -4.17 -0.48
CA ASN A 400 28.50 -3.41 -0.20
C ASN A 400 28.55 -2.81 1.22
N GLN A 401 27.40 -2.61 1.86
CA GLN A 401 27.29 -2.14 3.25
C GLN A 401 27.41 -3.26 4.29
N GLY A 402 27.57 -4.52 3.86
CA GLY A 402 27.67 -5.69 4.74
C GLY A 402 26.41 -6.58 4.75
N GLY A 403 25.45 -6.33 3.86
CA GLY A 403 24.22 -7.11 3.76
C GLY A 403 23.10 -6.62 4.69
N ILE A 404 22.00 -7.39 4.72
CA ILE A 404 20.75 -6.98 5.38
C ILE A 404 20.90 -6.79 6.90
N ILE A 405 21.54 -7.74 7.60
CA ILE A 405 21.69 -7.71 9.07
C ILE A 405 22.48 -6.47 9.50
N GLU A 406 23.60 -6.20 8.85
CA GLU A 406 24.44 -5.05 9.17
C GLU A 406 23.74 -3.73 8.84
N SER A 407 22.97 -3.69 7.75
CA SER A 407 22.19 -2.51 7.37
C SER A 407 21.06 -2.20 8.36
N LEU A 408 20.40 -3.24 8.90
CA LEU A 408 19.41 -3.11 9.98
C LEU A 408 20.06 -2.67 11.29
N ASN A 409 21.19 -3.27 11.67
CA ASN A 409 21.93 -2.94 12.89
C ASN A 409 22.37 -1.47 12.90
N LYS A 410 22.84 -0.96 11.75
CA LYS A 410 23.23 0.45 11.57
C LYS A 410 22.06 1.42 11.40
N GLY A 411 20.82 0.95 11.30
CA GLY A 411 19.65 1.80 11.11
C GLY A 411 19.47 2.36 9.69
N ILE A 412 20.19 1.84 8.69
CA ILE A 412 20.20 2.37 7.32
C ILE A 412 18.84 2.16 6.66
N ILE A 413 18.34 0.92 6.70
CA ILE A 413 17.05 0.53 6.11
C ILE A 413 15.91 1.29 6.78
N GLN A 414 15.94 1.38 8.11
CA GLN A 414 14.93 2.08 8.90
C GLN A 414 14.88 3.58 8.57
N SER A 415 16.05 4.22 8.40
CA SER A 415 16.15 5.61 8.00
C SER A 415 15.58 5.85 6.60
N GLU A 416 15.89 4.98 5.64
CA GLU A 416 15.39 5.08 4.27
C GLU A 416 13.88 4.88 4.16
N ILE A 417 13.34 3.91 4.88
CA ILE A 417 11.91 3.65 4.97
C ILE A 417 11.21 4.83 5.63
N SER A 418 11.73 5.34 6.74
CA SER A 418 11.18 6.51 7.43
C SER A 418 11.15 7.76 6.55
N LYS A 419 12.19 7.96 5.73
CA LYS A 419 12.25 9.05 4.75
C LYS A 419 11.19 8.91 3.67
N SER A 420 11.02 7.71 3.10
CA SER A 420 9.97 7.41 2.12
C SER A 420 8.57 7.64 2.73
N TYR A 421 8.33 7.10 3.92
CA TYR A 421 7.08 7.28 4.65
C TYR A 421 6.77 8.76 4.88
N LYS A 422 7.73 9.54 5.39
CA LYS A 422 7.56 10.97 5.64
C LYS A 422 7.24 11.73 4.35
N GLN A 423 7.91 11.41 3.24
CA GLN A 423 7.61 12.02 1.95
C GLN A 423 6.17 11.74 1.49
N ARG A 424 5.64 10.54 1.75
CA ARG A 424 4.24 10.19 1.48
C ARG A 424 3.28 10.93 2.40
N GLN A 425 3.59 11.05 3.70
CA GLN A 425 2.80 11.84 4.63
C GLN A 425 2.72 13.32 4.20
N ASP A 426 3.85 13.92 3.81
CA ASP A 426 3.88 15.30 3.34
C ASP A 426 3.08 15.49 2.05
N ASN A 427 3.11 14.49 1.16
CA ASN A 427 2.27 14.48 -0.04
C ASN A 427 0.78 14.30 0.29
N ALA A 428 0.41 13.47 1.27
CA ALA A 428 -0.96 13.30 1.72
C ALA A 428 -1.48 14.55 2.45
N ALA A 429 -0.64 15.18 3.27
CA ALA A 429 -0.91 16.42 3.97
C ALA A 429 -1.12 17.59 3.00
N SER A 430 -0.27 17.72 1.98
CA SER A 430 -0.46 18.68 0.89
C SER A 430 -1.50 18.24 -0.16
N ARG A 431 -2.16 17.09 0.04
CA ARG A 431 -3.19 16.50 -0.83
C ARG A 431 -2.73 16.21 -2.26
N LYS A 432 -1.40 16.11 -2.49
CA LYS A 432 -0.81 15.53 -3.69
C LYS A 432 -1.09 14.04 -3.77
N GLU A 433 -1.01 13.34 -2.64
CA GLU A 433 -1.47 11.96 -2.50
C GLU A 433 -2.92 11.98 -2.01
N SER A 434 -3.85 11.49 -2.83
CA SER A 434 -5.28 11.50 -2.53
C SER A 434 -5.70 10.20 -1.83
N ILE A 435 -6.33 10.34 -0.67
CA ILE A 435 -6.88 9.28 0.15
C ILE A 435 -8.40 9.49 0.23
N ILE A 436 -9.11 8.85 -0.70
CA ILE A 436 -10.57 8.97 -0.83
C ILE A 436 -11.27 8.53 0.46
N GLY A 437 -12.22 9.34 0.91
CA GLY A 437 -12.94 9.15 2.17
C GLY A 437 -12.19 9.68 3.41
N THR A 438 -10.95 10.15 3.24
CA THR A 438 -10.10 10.66 4.33
C THR A 438 -9.68 12.11 4.09
N ASN A 439 -8.65 12.38 3.28
CA ASN A 439 -8.19 13.75 2.99
C ASN A 439 -8.87 14.37 1.76
N VAL A 440 -9.61 13.56 1.00
CA VAL A 440 -10.37 13.96 -0.18
C VAL A 440 -11.74 13.27 -0.16
N TYR A 441 -12.79 14.05 -0.38
CA TYR A 441 -14.20 13.64 -0.26
C TYR A 441 -14.58 12.92 1.07
N PRO A 442 -14.13 13.39 2.25
CA PRO A 442 -14.53 12.78 3.52
C PRO A 442 -16.00 13.06 3.83
N ASN A 443 -16.67 12.05 4.40
CA ASN A 443 -17.98 12.23 5.00
C ASN A 443 -17.84 12.63 6.47
N ALA A 444 -17.91 13.93 6.78
CA ALA A 444 -17.74 14.45 8.14
C ALA A 444 -18.75 13.91 9.19
N ALA A 445 -19.89 13.36 8.76
CA ALA A 445 -20.90 12.81 9.67
C ALA A 445 -20.68 11.33 10.05
N GLU A 446 -19.79 10.65 9.34
CA GLU A 446 -19.44 9.26 9.66
C GLU A 446 -18.77 9.19 11.04
N LYS A 447 -19.08 8.13 11.80
CA LYS A 447 -18.44 7.82 13.07
C LYS A 447 -17.87 6.42 13.01
N VAL A 448 -16.71 6.23 13.62
CA VAL A 448 -15.98 4.97 13.56
C VAL A 448 -15.62 4.50 14.96
N LYS A 449 -15.45 3.18 15.13
CA LYS A 449 -14.80 2.63 16.33
C LYS A 449 -13.30 2.90 16.23
N LYS A 450 -12.63 3.02 17.38
CA LYS A 450 -11.17 3.12 17.42
C LYS A 450 -10.54 1.89 16.74
N PRO A 451 -9.41 2.08 16.03
CA PRO A 451 -8.69 0.97 15.44
C PRO A 451 -8.18 0.05 16.54
N LYS A 452 -7.97 -1.22 16.20
CA LYS A 452 -7.18 -2.11 17.06
C LYS A 452 -5.73 -1.65 17.09
N VAL A 453 -5.08 -1.89 18.23
CA VAL A 453 -3.65 -1.66 18.37
C VAL A 453 -2.95 -2.98 18.08
N ASP A 454 -2.32 -3.09 16.91
CA ASP A 454 -1.42 -4.18 16.61
C ASP A 454 -0.10 -3.91 17.35
N MET A 455 0.18 -4.68 18.40
CA MET A 455 1.49 -4.63 19.05
C MET A 455 2.46 -5.53 18.29
N ALA A 456 3.58 -4.96 17.84
CA ALA A 456 4.70 -5.74 17.36
C ALA A 456 5.21 -6.63 18.50
N HIS A 457 5.13 -7.93 18.32
CA HIS A 457 5.65 -8.91 19.26
C HIS A 457 6.91 -9.55 18.66
N SER A 458 7.90 -9.80 19.51
CA SER A 458 9.02 -10.67 19.15
C SER A 458 8.90 -11.93 19.99
N ASN A 459 8.96 -13.08 19.32
CA ASN A 459 9.06 -14.38 19.98
C ASN A 459 10.52 -14.73 20.34
N GLU A 460 11.46 -13.80 20.15
CA GLU A 460 12.88 -13.98 20.48
C GLU A 460 13.08 -14.09 22.00
N LYS A 461 13.52 -15.27 22.44
CA LYS A 461 13.77 -15.61 23.85
C LYS A 461 15.26 -15.56 24.20
N THR A 462 16.14 -15.38 23.23
CA THR A 462 17.59 -15.30 23.45
C THR A 462 18.06 -13.87 23.78
N SER A 463 19.34 -13.72 24.09
CA SER A 463 19.96 -12.40 24.25
C SER A 463 19.92 -11.64 22.93
N PHE A 464 19.33 -10.45 22.94
CA PHE A 464 19.22 -9.58 21.77
C PHE A 464 20.00 -8.28 21.97
N ILE A 465 20.37 -7.66 20.85
CA ILE A 465 20.74 -6.26 20.74
C ILE A 465 19.52 -5.47 20.26
N GLU A 466 19.35 -4.29 20.83
CA GLU A 466 18.28 -3.37 20.40
C GLU A 466 18.71 -2.63 19.14
N ILE A 467 17.86 -2.71 18.12
CA ILE A 467 17.97 -1.91 16.90
C ILE A 467 16.74 -1.02 16.76
N THR A 468 16.80 -0.02 15.89
CA THR A 468 15.60 0.79 15.62
C THR A 468 14.54 -0.11 14.96
N PRO A 469 13.31 -0.22 15.51
CA PRO A 469 12.27 -1.02 14.89
C PRO A 469 11.70 -0.33 13.64
N ILE A 470 11.18 -1.12 12.71
CA ILE A 470 10.38 -0.64 11.58
C ILE A 470 8.91 -0.60 12.01
N PRO A 471 8.31 0.58 12.17
CA PRO A 471 6.94 0.68 12.64
C PRO A 471 5.95 0.45 11.49
N ILE A 472 4.98 -0.42 11.71
CA ILE A 472 3.87 -0.66 10.77
C ILE A 472 2.85 0.49 10.92
N ARG A 473 2.63 1.26 9.86
CA ARG A 473 1.77 2.47 9.90
C ARG A 473 1.01 2.70 8.59
N ARG A 474 -0.17 3.31 8.69
CA ARG A 474 -1.00 3.71 7.53
C ARG A 474 -0.87 5.20 7.23
N ILE A 475 -0.86 5.58 5.96
CA ILE A 475 -0.72 6.98 5.54
C ILE A 475 -1.89 7.83 6.08
N SER A 476 -3.08 7.24 6.22
CA SER A 476 -4.27 7.93 6.68
C SER A 476 -4.31 8.23 8.17
N GLU A 477 -3.42 7.64 8.99
CA GLU A 477 -3.49 7.72 10.46
C GLU A 477 -3.46 9.15 11.00
N GLU A 478 -2.72 10.07 10.39
CA GLU A 478 -2.65 11.46 10.87
C GLU A 478 -4.02 12.16 10.78
N PHE A 479 -4.70 12.01 9.64
CA PHE A 479 -6.05 12.54 9.44
C PHE A 479 -7.07 11.83 10.34
N GLU A 480 -6.93 10.51 10.48
CA GLU A 480 -7.82 9.72 11.33
C GLU A 480 -7.71 10.12 12.80
N ASN A 481 -6.50 10.34 13.30
CA ASN A 481 -6.25 10.79 14.66
C ASN A 481 -6.81 12.20 14.92
N ILE A 482 -6.63 13.13 13.98
CA ILE A 482 -7.26 14.47 14.04
C ILE A 482 -8.78 14.32 14.20
N ARG A 483 -9.39 13.49 13.35
CA ARG A 483 -10.84 13.31 13.35
C ARG A 483 -11.35 12.59 14.60
N LEU A 484 -10.64 11.58 15.09
CA LEU A 484 -10.97 10.91 16.35
C LEU A 484 -10.90 11.86 17.55
N ARG A 485 -9.94 12.81 17.58
CA ARG A 485 -9.90 13.87 18.60
C ARG A 485 -11.11 14.80 18.48
N ALA A 486 -11.45 15.23 17.26
CA ALA A 486 -12.63 16.05 17.00
C ALA A 486 -13.93 15.36 17.44
N GLU A 487 -14.08 14.06 17.15
CA GLU A 487 -15.25 13.25 17.55
C GLU A 487 -15.35 13.08 19.06
N ALA A 488 -14.22 12.82 19.74
CA ALA A 488 -14.16 12.71 21.19
C ALA A 488 -14.58 14.02 21.88
N HIS A 489 -14.14 15.17 21.36
CA HIS A 489 -14.51 16.48 21.89
C HIS A 489 -15.95 16.88 21.55
N GLY A 490 -16.42 16.61 20.32
CA GLY A 490 -17.78 16.92 19.88
C GLY A 490 -18.87 16.13 20.63
N ALA A 491 -18.51 15.00 21.26
CA ALA A 491 -19.38 14.30 22.21
C ALA A 491 -19.50 15.01 23.58
N GLN A 492 -18.56 15.92 23.90
CA GLN A 492 -18.43 16.61 25.19
C GLN A 492 -18.76 18.11 25.13
N ALA A 493 -18.71 18.75 23.95
CA ALA A 493 -18.89 20.21 23.78
C ALA A 493 -19.69 20.61 22.51
N LYS A 494 -19.95 21.92 22.32
CA LYS A 494 -20.65 22.50 21.15
C LYS A 494 -20.01 22.03 19.83
N SER A 495 -20.83 21.87 18.78
CA SER A 495 -20.40 21.41 17.45
C SER A 495 -19.20 22.22 16.91
N LEU A 496 -18.10 21.53 16.55
CA LEU A 496 -16.91 22.10 15.90
C LEU A 496 -17.27 22.65 14.52
N LYS A 497 -17.20 23.98 14.35
CA LYS A 497 -17.69 24.69 13.16
C LYS A 497 -16.74 25.80 12.72
N LEU A 498 -16.50 25.87 11.41
CA LEU A 498 -15.79 26.96 10.73
C LEU A 498 -16.80 27.82 9.94
N GLY A 499 -16.76 29.13 10.13
CA GLY A 499 -17.62 30.05 9.37
C GLY A 499 -17.01 30.39 8.01
N LEU A 500 -17.77 30.30 6.93
CA LEU A 500 -17.33 30.65 5.58
C LEU A 500 -17.97 31.97 5.18
N ILE A 501 -17.14 33.01 5.09
CA ILE A 501 -17.54 34.34 4.62
C ILE A 501 -17.42 34.32 3.10
N ASN A 502 -18.51 33.97 2.44
CA ASN A 502 -18.59 33.89 0.99
C ASN A 502 -18.73 35.31 0.41
N LEU A 503 -17.77 35.74 -0.41
CA LEU A 503 -17.76 37.06 -1.04
C LEU A 503 -18.49 37.03 -2.38
N GLY A 504 -19.26 38.08 -2.65
CA GLY A 504 -19.94 38.25 -3.95
C GLY A 504 -20.90 37.10 -4.32
N GLU A 505 -21.01 36.83 -5.62
CA GLU A 505 -21.92 35.82 -6.14
C GLU A 505 -21.43 34.37 -5.93
N LEU A 506 -22.39 33.44 -5.81
CA LEU A 506 -22.12 32.01 -5.59
C LEU A 506 -21.13 31.42 -6.61
N LYS A 507 -21.19 31.83 -7.88
CA LYS A 507 -20.29 31.31 -8.92
C LYS A 507 -18.83 31.68 -8.66
N ALA A 508 -18.56 32.83 -8.04
CA ALA A 508 -17.22 33.32 -7.75
C ALA A 508 -16.64 32.66 -6.49
N ASN A 509 -17.43 32.54 -5.41
CA ASN A 509 -16.95 31.99 -4.14
C ASN A 509 -16.97 30.46 -4.04
N LYS A 510 -17.88 29.77 -4.77
CA LYS A 510 -18.10 28.33 -4.62
C LYS A 510 -16.83 27.47 -4.73
N PRO A 511 -15.91 27.68 -5.70
CA PRO A 511 -14.70 26.87 -5.79
C PRO A 511 -13.80 26.96 -4.55
N ARG A 512 -13.69 28.14 -3.94
CA ARG A 512 -12.92 28.35 -2.71
C ARG A 512 -13.66 27.80 -1.50
N ALA A 513 -14.96 28.06 -1.40
CA ALA A 513 -15.78 27.54 -0.32
C ALA A 513 -15.76 26.00 -0.29
N ASP A 514 -15.99 25.34 -1.43
CA ASP A 514 -15.94 23.87 -1.54
C ASP A 514 -14.55 23.31 -1.20
N PHE A 515 -13.48 24.02 -1.57
CA PHE A 515 -12.11 23.64 -1.21
C PHE A 515 -11.89 23.65 0.32
N ILE A 516 -12.33 24.71 1.01
CA ILE A 516 -12.22 24.83 2.47
C ILE A 516 -13.13 23.80 3.16
N LYS A 517 -14.36 23.59 2.68
CA LYS A 517 -15.26 22.54 3.17
C LYS A 517 -14.62 21.17 3.10
N GLY A 518 -13.95 20.86 1.99
CA GLY A 518 -13.25 19.59 1.81
C GLY A 518 -12.12 19.39 2.81
N ILE A 519 -11.35 20.43 3.11
CA ILE A 519 -10.29 20.37 4.15
C ILE A 519 -10.93 20.21 5.53
N ALA A 520 -11.86 21.10 5.92
CA ALA A 520 -12.50 21.07 7.24
C ALA A 520 -13.15 19.72 7.53
N ALA A 521 -13.84 19.13 6.55
CA ALA A 521 -14.47 17.83 6.67
C ALA A 521 -13.48 16.68 6.94
N ALA A 522 -12.23 16.77 6.47
CA ALA A 522 -11.19 15.77 6.76
C ALA A 522 -10.79 15.76 8.24
N GLY A 523 -10.95 16.88 8.94
CA GLY A 523 -10.75 16.99 10.39
C GLY A 523 -12.00 16.81 11.23
N GLY A 524 -13.14 16.43 10.63
CA GLY A 524 -14.43 16.35 11.34
C GLY A 524 -15.01 17.72 11.73
N ILE A 525 -14.59 18.80 11.07
CA ILE A 525 -15.05 20.16 11.33
C ILE A 525 -16.20 20.49 10.36
N ALA A 526 -17.37 20.84 10.90
CA ALA A 526 -18.50 21.29 10.09
C ALA A 526 -18.27 22.73 9.60
N THR A 527 -19.00 23.13 8.55
CA THR A 527 -18.93 24.51 8.04
C THR A 527 -20.29 25.18 8.09
N VAL A 528 -20.29 26.50 8.23
CA VAL A 528 -21.49 27.34 8.15
C VAL A 528 -21.25 28.42 7.09
N ASP A 529 -22.09 28.49 6.08
CA ASP A 529 -21.96 29.46 4.99
C ASP A 529 -22.71 30.78 5.26
N SER A 530 -22.10 31.91 4.91
CA SER A 530 -22.81 33.17 4.75
C SER A 530 -23.67 33.15 3.47
N LYS A 531 -24.68 34.03 3.40
CA LYS A 531 -25.59 34.16 2.25
C LYS A 531 -24.99 34.92 1.05
N GLY A 532 -23.67 35.14 1.05
CA GLY A 532 -22.97 36.05 0.13
C GLY A 532 -22.87 37.46 0.73
N CYS A 533 -21.66 37.92 1.03
CA CYS A 533 -21.36 39.20 1.66
C CYS A 533 -20.83 40.18 0.63
N SER A 534 -21.42 41.39 0.59
CA SER A 534 -20.97 42.50 -0.27
C SER A 534 -20.58 43.74 0.53
N THR A 535 -20.97 43.85 1.80
CA THR A 535 -20.59 44.96 2.68
C THR A 535 -20.01 44.50 4.02
N ASN A 536 -19.39 45.42 4.76
CA ASN A 536 -18.90 45.18 6.13
C ASN A 536 -20.04 44.74 7.06
N GLU A 537 -21.23 45.33 6.92
CA GLU A 537 -22.40 44.99 7.73
C GLU A 537 -22.83 43.54 7.50
N ASP A 538 -22.78 43.04 6.27
CA ASP A 538 -23.11 41.63 5.97
C ASP A 538 -22.18 40.67 6.70
N VAL A 539 -20.86 40.97 6.69
CA VAL A 539 -19.84 40.15 7.35
C VAL A 539 -20.02 40.17 8.85
N LEU A 540 -20.18 41.36 9.44
CA LEU A 540 -20.36 41.52 10.88
C LEU A 540 -21.67 40.89 11.37
N ALA A 541 -22.76 41.00 10.59
CA ALA A 541 -24.02 40.34 10.89
C ALA A 541 -23.86 38.81 10.91
N PHE A 542 -23.17 38.23 9.91
CA PHE A 542 -22.92 36.81 9.87
C PHE A 542 -22.07 36.30 11.06
N ILE A 543 -21.03 37.04 11.43
CA ILE A 543 -20.19 36.71 12.59
C ILE A 543 -20.99 36.81 13.88
N LYS A 544 -21.83 37.85 14.02
CA LYS A 544 -22.71 38.03 15.17
C LYS A 544 -23.70 36.89 15.32
N ASP A 545 -24.33 36.47 14.21
CA ASP A 545 -25.36 35.43 14.20
C ASP A 545 -24.80 34.05 14.53
N THR A 546 -23.55 33.78 14.14
CA THR A 546 -22.93 32.45 14.28
C THR A 546 -22.02 32.33 15.51
N ASP A 547 -21.37 33.42 15.93
CA ASP A 547 -20.45 33.51 17.07
C ASP A 547 -19.39 32.39 17.13
N LEU A 548 -18.92 31.95 15.97
CA LEU A 548 -17.85 30.96 15.84
C LEU A 548 -16.49 31.58 16.22
N LYS A 549 -15.50 30.74 16.49
CA LYS A 549 -14.15 31.20 16.85
C LYS A 549 -13.28 31.54 15.64
N SER A 550 -13.46 30.81 14.54
CA SER A 550 -12.65 30.92 13.34
C SER A 550 -13.54 31.08 12.08
N TYR A 551 -13.11 31.94 11.16
CA TYR A 551 -13.79 32.24 9.90
C TYR A 551 -12.81 32.24 8.72
N CYS A 552 -13.28 31.85 7.53
CA CYS A 552 -12.49 31.86 6.29
C CYS A 552 -13.19 32.66 5.19
N LEU A 553 -12.50 33.64 4.61
CA LEU A 553 -12.96 34.40 3.46
C LEU A 553 -12.83 33.58 2.17
N CYS A 554 -13.94 33.38 1.48
CA CYS A 554 -14.03 32.61 0.24
C CYS A 554 -14.55 33.50 -0.89
N GLY A 555 -13.70 33.84 -1.86
CA GLY A 555 -14.02 34.72 -2.99
C GLY A 555 -13.07 34.49 -4.16
N SER A 556 -13.27 35.23 -5.24
CA SER A 556 -12.32 35.30 -6.35
C SER A 556 -11.15 36.24 -6.02
N ASP A 557 -10.07 36.13 -6.79
CA ASP A 557 -8.90 37.02 -6.62
C ASP A 557 -9.29 38.50 -6.83
N ALA A 558 -10.29 38.79 -7.66
CA ALA A 558 -10.84 40.13 -7.84
C ALA A 558 -11.59 40.62 -6.58
N ASP A 559 -12.42 39.77 -5.97
CA ASP A 559 -13.15 40.11 -4.74
C ASP A 559 -12.20 40.45 -3.60
N TYR A 560 -11.07 39.72 -3.50
CA TYR A 560 -10.06 39.93 -2.47
C TYR A 560 -9.35 41.29 -2.61
N LEU A 561 -9.00 41.69 -3.82
CA LEU A 561 -8.38 43.00 -4.08
C LEU A 561 -9.29 44.16 -3.71
N GLU A 562 -10.60 44.01 -3.92
CA GLU A 562 -11.56 45.08 -3.70
C GLU A 562 -12.01 45.21 -2.23
N THR A 563 -12.27 44.10 -1.56
CA THR A 563 -13.05 44.11 -0.30
C THR A 563 -12.37 43.47 0.90
N ALA A 564 -11.45 42.52 0.70
CA ALA A 564 -11.00 41.64 1.80
C ALA A 564 -10.27 42.39 2.93
N VAL A 565 -9.42 43.37 2.62
CA VAL A 565 -8.70 44.15 3.64
C VAL A 565 -9.68 44.91 4.53
N SER A 566 -10.66 45.60 3.94
CA SER A 566 -11.67 46.35 4.68
C SER A 566 -12.51 45.41 5.56
N PHE A 567 -12.90 44.26 5.02
CA PHE A 567 -13.73 43.29 5.74
C PHE A 567 -12.98 42.73 6.95
N VAL A 568 -11.72 42.33 6.78
CA VAL A 568 -10.91 41.80 7.89
C VAL A 568 -10.68 42.87 8.97
N GLN A 569 -10.38 44.12 8.60
CA GLN A 569 -10.23 45.23 9.56
C GLN A 569 -11.51 45.44 10.38
N ALA A 570 -12.67 45.54 9.72
CA ALA A 570 -13.95 45.72 10.39
C ALA A 570 -14.25 44.58 11.38
N VAL A 571 -13.92 43.34 11.01
CA VAL A 571 -14.05 42.18 11.89
C VAL A 571 -13.11 42.28 13.09
N LYS A 572 -11.84 42.64 12.90
CA LYS A 572 -10.87 42.73 14.02
C LYS A 572 -11.16 43.90 14.96
N GLU A 573 -11.74 44.99 14.46
CA GLU A 573 -12.21 46.10 15.30
C GLU A 573 -13.40 45.69 16.18
N SER A 574 -14.35 44.94 15.62
CA SER A 574 -15.58 44.53 16.34
C SER A 574 -15.40 43.27 17.18
N TYR A 575 -14.56 42.34 16.73
CA TYR A 575 -14.37 41.00 17.28
C TYR A 575 -12.87 40.61 17.24
N PRO A 576 -12.01 41.25 18.06
CA PRO A 576 -10.56 41.09 18.00
C PRO A 576 -10.07 39.66 18.27
N ASP A 577 -10.89 38.84 18.92
CA ASP A 577 -10.57 37.48 19.34
C ASP A 577 -10.92 36.40 18.29
N LYS A 578 -11.48 36.79 17.13
CA LYS A 578 -11.86 35.87 16.05
C LYS A 578 -10.69 35.59 15.13
N ASN A 579 -10.46 34.33 14.79
CA ASN A 579 -9.42 33.95 13.84
C ASN A 579 -9.94 34.10 12.41
N MET A 580 -9.12 34.71 11.54
CA MET A 580 -9.49 35.05 10.17
C MET A 580 -8.54 34.36 9.20
N TYR A 581 -9.08 33.56 8.29
CA TYR A 581 -8.34 32.85 7.24
C TYR A 581 -8.78 33.34 5.87
N LEU A 582 -7.97 33.10 4.84
CA LEU A 582 -8.34 33.40 3.45
C LEU A 582 -8.08 32.20 2.54
N ALA A 583 -9.05 31.89 1.67
CA ALA A 583 -8.97 30.76 0.75
C ALA A 583 -8.26 31.11 -0.56
N GLY A 584 -7.04 30.62 -0.75
CA GLY A 584 -6.22 30.87 -1.93
C GLY A 584 -5.01 31.75 -1.62
N LYS A 585 -3.99 31.65 -2.47
CA LYS A 585 -2.76 32.44 -2.35
C LYS A 585 -2.93 33.75 -3.12
N GLN A 586 -2.42 34.86 -2.56
CA GLN A 586 -2.50 36.18 -3.18
C GLN A 586 -1.12 36.67 -3.63
N ASP A 587 -1.06 37.80 -4.33
CA ASP A 587 0.21 38.49 -4.56
C ASP A 587 0.79 39.01 -3.24
N ARG A 588 2.10 39.25 -3.23
CA ARG A 588 2.85 39.56 -2.01
C ARG A 588 2.39 40.86 -1.33
N ASP A 589 1.95 41.85 -2.11
CA ASP A 589 1.56 43.15 -1.56
C ASP A 589 0.20 43.03 -0.87
N LEU A 590 -0.75 42.34 -1.52
CA LEU A 590 -2.04 42.02 -0.91
C LEU A 590 -1.90 41.11 0.32
N GLU A 591 -1.06 40.07 0.28
CA GLU A 591 -0.78 39.22 1.46
C GLU A 591 -0.22 40.05 2.63
N THR A 592 0.64 41.03 2.35
CA THR A 592 1.18 41.91 3.40
C THR A 592 0.09 42.77 4.03
N ALA A 593 -0.76 43.38 3.20
CA ALA A 593 -1.87 44.22 3.67
C ALA A 593 -2.91 43.42 4.48
N LEU A 594 -3.24 42.20 4.04
CA LEU A 594 -4.20 41.32 4.71
C LEU A 594 -3.66 40.78 6.04
N SER A 595 -2.38 40.40 6.10
CA SER A 595 -1.75 39.98 7.37
C SER A 595 -1.72 41.14 8.37
N GLN A 596 -1.46 42.37 7.92
CA GLN A 596 -1.54 43.56 8.78
C GLN A 596 -2.97 43.88 9.23
N ALA A 597 -3.96 43.63 8.38
CA ALA A 597 -5.38 43.74 8.72
C ALA A 597 -5.82 42.69 9.75
N GLY A 598 -5.10 41.56 9.86
CA GLY A 598 -5.32 40.53 10.86
C GLY A 598 -5.73 39.16 10.31
N VAL A 599 -5.47 38.88 9.04
CA VAL A 599 -5.53 37.49 8.52
C VAL A 599 -4.43 36.66 9.18
N ASN A 600 -4.83 35.54 9.79
CA ASN A 600 -3.96 34.58 10.42
C ASN A 600 -3.16 33.76 9.38
N GLU A 601 -3.84 33.19 8.38
CA GLU A 601 -3.20 32.32 7.39
C GLU A 601 -4.00 32.17 6.08
N TYR A 602 -3.31 31.71 5.03
CA TYR A 602 -3.84 31.48 3.68
C TYR A 602 -3.95 29.98 3.38
N VAL A 603 -5.15 29.53 3.03
CA VAL A 603 -5.43 28.10 2.79
C VAL A 603 -5.59 27.85 1.29
N HIS A 604 -4.63 27.15 0.69
CA HIS A 604 -4.54 26.91 -0.75
C HIS A 604 -4.12 25.47 -1.06
N VAL A 605 -4.03 25.11 -2.34
CA VAL A 605 -3.76 23.75 -2.85
C VAL A 605 -2.41 23.12 -2.44
N ARG A 606 -1.57 23.86 -1.70
CA ARG A 606 -0.29 23.34 -1.16
C ARG A 606 -0.19 23.52 0.36
N THR A 607 -1.25 24.02 1.01
CA THR A 607 -1.31 24.10 2.46
C THR A 607 -1.24 22.69 3.03
N ASN A 608 -0.46 22.54 4.10
CA ASN A 608 -0.41 21.30 4.85
C ASN A 608 -1.76 21.14 5.58
N ALA A 609 -2.60 20.23 5.11
CA ALA A 609 -3.93 20.00 5.65
C ALA A 609 -3.88 19.48 7.10
N VAL A 610 -2.86 18.72 7.48
CA VAL A 610 -2.70 18.19 8.85
C VAL A 610 -2.41 19.32 9.83
N GLU A 611 -1.53 20.25 9.46
CA GLU A 611 -1.19 21.42 10.27
C GLU A 611 -2.40 22.35 10.45
N ILE A 612 -3.05 22.76 9.35
CA ILE A 612 -4.18 23.70 9.43
C ILE A 612 -5.39 23.10 10.17
N LEU A 613 -5.64 21.80 10.00
CA LEU A 613 -6.70 21.11 10.73
C LEU A 613 -6.40 21.05 12.22
N THR A 614 -5.14 20.73 12.59
CA THR A 614 -4.72 20.72 13.99
C THR A 614 -4.87 22.10 14.61
N GLN A 615 -4.44 23.15 13.90
CA GLN A 615 -4.60 24.53 14.33
C GLN A 615 -6.08 24.90 14.55
N TRP A 616 -6.95 24.62 13.58
CA TRP A 616 -8.38 24.90 13.73
C TRP A 616 -9.00 24.16 14.92
N LEU A 617 -8.63 22.90 15.14
CA LEU A 617 -9.10 22.13 16.29
C LEU A 617 -8.62 22.74 17.62
N THR A 618 -7.35 23.11 17.72
CA THR A 618 -6.79 23.77 18.93
C THR A 618 -7.47 25.11 19.21
N GLU A 619 -7.72 25.92 18.18
CA GLU A 619 -8.47 27.18 18.31
C GLU A 619 -9.91 26.99 18.80
N MET A 620 -10.51 25.84 18.48
CA MET A 620 -11.84 25.45 18.94
C MET A 620 -11.83 24.77 20.32
N GLY A 621 -10.66 24.63 20.96
CA GLY A 621 -10.51 24.04 22.30
C GLY A 621 -10.38 22.52 22.33
N VAL A 622 -10.05 21.89 21.20
CA VAL A 622 -9.72 20.46 21.14
C VAL A 622 -8.22 20.28 21.40
N GLU A 623 -7.89 19.53 22.46
CA GLU A 623 -6.50 19.16 22.81
C GLU A 623 -5.94 18.07 21.89
#